data_AF-A0A7C7IH69-F1
#
_entry.id   AF-A0A7C7IH69-F1
#
_cell.length_a   1.000
_cell.length_b   1.000
_cell.length_c   1.000
_cell.angle_alpha   90.00
_cell.angle_beta   90.00
_cell.angle_gamma   90.00
#
_symmetry.space_group_name_H-M   'P 1'
#
loop_
_entity.id
_entity.type
_entity.pdbx_description
1 polymer ?
#
loop_
_entity_poly.entity_id
_entity_poly.type
_entity_poly.pdbx_seq_one_letter_code
_entity_poly.pdbx_strand_id
1 'polypeptide(L)'
;MITFFSCEEAAIPVKDDGIPMKLDTISFPVIKAMSYQVPPEMGLTDLLYFGKKDGYNFSYNLIKLDSSSVTAGTPFSFYNDSLIIVDSLKFSLRFDSDSIENNAEFQLRYFPDGGDSVFNELESNYINFDKSIASTFISTGQLESDTTDTNQTKVFLNFLLDSSIVNAFKDTNITDFNRSFLVELKNEESESFIFHSTDKVGGDGPQLKVYYRQFVSDSVVLDTTYRTYGAIEDLSVIIPPPISSDDSSYLSVGMAMGLKSIVLVDMGDWTLDPKAIVSSAELIFNSAPNDTLQNFTVISYPIINEGDFLQFSLFDKDPYDEDLNYYTSTSIIDDKLKINHRKVTTEIGHQKYINYGFKLETSLYNDPFKTLLFYSLNSSDLFPVMRVIYVLP
;
A
#
# COMPACT_ATOMS: atom_id res chain seq x y z
N MET A 1 -8.53 -11.19 7.22
CA MET A 1 -8.21 -11.13 5.79
C MET A 1 -9.52 -11.24 5.00
N ILE A 2 -10.05 -10.10 4.56
CA ILE A 2 -11.19 -10.03 3.64
C ILE A 2 -10.57 -9.70 2.29
N THR A 3 -10.39 -10.71 1.44
CA THR A 3 -10.04 -10.52 0.03
C THR A 3 -11.25 -9.92 -0.69
N PHE A 4 -11.23 -8.63 -1.00
CA PHE A 4 -12.19 -8.02 -1.90
C PHE A 4 -11.77 -8.26 -3.36
N PHE A 5 -11.87 -9.51 -3.82
CA PHE A 5 -12.01 -9.76 -5.25
C PHE A 5 -13.47 -9.53 -5.62
N SER A 6 -13.82 -8.28 -5.95
CA SER A 6 -15.03 -8.04 -6.73
C SER A 6 -14.70 -8.31 -8.20
N CYS A 7 -14.77 -9.59 -8.60
CA CYS A 7 -15.06 -9.87 -10.00
C CYS A 7 -16.50 -9.44 -10.21
N GLU A 8 -16.73 -8.28 -10.83
CA GLU A 8 -18.05 -7.99 -11.36
C GLU A 8 -18.41 -9.17 -12.29
N GLU A 9 -19.56 -9.79 -12.03
CA GLU A 9 -20.00 -11.01 -12.70
C GLU A 9 -19.85 -10.86 -14.23
N ALA A 10 -19.12 -11.80 -14.85
CA ALA A 10 -18.75 -11.75 -16.26
C ALA A 10 -19.97 -11.43 -17.14
N ALA A 11 -19.74 -10.65 -18.21
CA ALA A 11 -20.78 -10.27 -19.15
C ALA A 11 -21.63 -11.48 -19.56
N ILE A 12 -22.96 -11.35 -19.49
CA ILE A 12 -23.87 -12.44 -19.85
C ILE A 12 -23.80 -12.61 -21.38
N PRO A 13 -23.28 -13.75 -21.91
CA PRO A 13 -23.23 -13.95 -23.35
C PRO A 13 -24.65 -14.21 -23.85
N VAL A 14 -25.29 -13.18 -24.41
CA VAL A 14 -26.59 -13.33 -25.07
C VAL A 14 -26.33 -13.78 -26.51
N LYS A 15 -26.64 -15.05 -26.81
CA LYS A 15 -26.71 -15.53 -28.18
C LYS A 15 -28.05 -15.12 -28.79
N ASP A 16 -28.02 -14.66 -30.04
CA ASP A 16 -29.20 -14.27 -30.81
C ASP A 16 -29.96 -15.54 -31.28
N ASP A 17 -30.53 -16.27 -30.32
CA ASP A 17 -31.18 -17.57 -30.52
C ASP A 17 -32.68 -17.42 -30.85
N GLY A 18 -33.10 -16.28 -31.41
CA GLY A 18 -34.52 -16.00 -31.70
C GLY A 18 -35.36 -15.62 -30.48
N ILE A 19 -34.71 -15.17 -29.40
CA ILE A 19 -35.36 -14.56 -28.23
C ILE A 19 -35.77 -13.13 -28.62
N PRO A 20 -36.95 -12.61 -28.23
CA PRO A 20 -37.38 -11.23 -28.54
C PRO A 20 -36.62 -10.17 -27.71
N MET A 21 -35.31 -10.32 -27.55
CA MET A 21 -34.44 -9.40 -26.83
C MET A 21 -33.52 -8.70 -27.83
N LYS A 22 -33.56 -7.36 -27.88
CA LYS A 22 -32.71 -6.57 -28.78
C LYS A 22 -31.46 -6.12 -28.04
N LEU A 23 -30.29 -6.57 -28.50
CA LEU A 23 -29.00 -6.06 -28.05
C LEU A 23 -28.74 -4.69 -28.69
N ASP A 24 -28.35 -3.72 -27.88
CA ASP A 24 -27.97 -2.39 -28.34
C ASP A 24 -26.64 -1.96 -27.71
N THR A 25 -25.93 -1.06 -28.38
CA THR A 25 -24.62 -0.56 -27.94
C THR A 25 -24.56 0.94 -28.10
N ILE A 26 -24.26 1.63 -27.01
CA ILE A 26 -24.03 3.07 -26.97
C ILE A 26 -22.60 3.34 -26.53
N SER A 27 -21.99 4.40 -27.06
CA SER A 27 -20.65 4.84 -26.69
C SER A 27 -20.71 6.29 -26.21
N PHE A 28 -20.10 6.54 -25.06
CA PHE A 28 -20.02 7.84 -24.43
C PHE A 28 -18.55 8.31 -24.41
N PRO A 29 -18.25 9.52 -24.89
CA PRO A 29 -16.89 10.04 -24.86
C PRO A 29 -16.50 10.44 -23.44
N VAL A 30 -15.22 10.29 -23.10
CA VAL A 30 -14.66 11.05 -21.97
C VAL A 30 -14.44 12.49 -22.43
N ILE A 31 -14.95 13.45 -21.66
CA ILE A 31 -14.92 14.88 -22.00
C ILE A 31 -14.01 15.70 -21.10
N LYS A 32 -13.66 15.18 -19.92
CA LYS A 32 -12.68 15.77 -19.01
C LYS A 32 -11.82 14.67 -18.43
N ALA A 33 -10.53 14.94 -18.28
CA ALA A 33 -9.58 13.98 -17.74
C ALA A 33 -8.38 14.73 -17.16
N MET A 34 -7.90 14.31 -16.01
CA MET A 34 -6.63 14.81 -15.45
C MET A 34 -5.95 13.77 -14.57
N SER A 35 -4.64 13.89 -14.48
CA SER A 35 -3.84 13.22 -13.45
C SER A 35 -3.43 14.20 -12.37
N TYR A 36 -3.14 13.69 -11.19
CA TYR A 36 -2.68 14.46 -10.06
C TYR A 36 -1.77 13.61 -9.19
N GLN A 37 -1.03 14.27 -8.30
CA GLN A 37 -0.17 13.62 -7.33
C GLN A 37 -0.67 13.90 -5.91
N VAL A 38 -0.67 12.85 -5.09
CA VAL A 38 -0.76 12.90 -3.63
C VAL A 38 0.51 12.30 -3.04
N PRO A 39 0.81 12.46 -1.73
CA PRO A 39 1.89 11.70 -1.12
C PRO A 39 1.70 10.19 -1.34
N PRO A 40 2.77 9.43 -1.66
CA PRO A 40 2.67 7.99 -1.89
C PRO A 40 2.06 7.24 -0.68
N GLU A 41 1.08 6.40 -0.95
CA GLU A 41 0.43 5.51 0.02
C GLU A 41 1.12 4.14 -0.04
N MET A 42 2.12 3.92 0.83
CA MET A 42 2.99 2.74 0.83
C MET A 42 2.69 1.74 1.96
N GLY A 43 1.57 1.93 2.66
CA GLY A 43 1.09 0.97 3.66
C GLY A 43 0.61 -0.33 3.00
N LEU A 44 0.60 -1.44 3.77
CA LEU A 44 0.17 -2.76 3.33
C LEU A 44 0.96 -3.37 2.15
N THR A 45 2.14 -2.82 1.82
CA THR A 45 2.99 -3.40 0.78
C THR A 45 3.82 -4.55 1.34
N ASP A 46 4.02 -5.61 0.55
CA ASP A 46 4.77 -6.81 0.96
C ASP A 46 6.24 -6.55 1.38
N LEU A 47 6.78 -5.37 1.12
CA LEU A 47 8.21 -5.08 1.27
C LEU A 47 8.45 -3.71 1.90
N LEU A 48 9.53 -3.62 2.67
CA LEU A 48 10.07 -2.38 3.22
C LEU A 48 11.33 -1.99 2.47
N TYR A 49 11.50 -0.70 2.19
CA TYR A 49 12.54 -0.18 1.31
C TYR A 49 13.44 0.83 2.05
N PHE A 50 14.74 0.80 1.79
CA PHE A 50 15.73 1.76 2.30
C PHE A 50 16.67 2.21 1.19
N GLY A 51 17.24 3.41 1.32
CA GLY A 51 18.27 3.92 0.41
C GLY A 51 17.70 4.66 -0.80
N LYS A 52 18.24 4.42 -1.99
CA LYS A 52 17.81 5.13 -3.21
C LYS A 52 17.66 4.15 -4.38
N LYS A 53 16.66 4.37 -5.24
CA LYS A 53 16.44 3.59 -6.47
C LYS A 53 15.70 4.45 -7.48
N ASP A 54 16.17 4.52 -8.73
CA ASP A 54 15.45 5.18 -9.84
C ASP A 54 14.93 6.60 -9.53
N GLY A 55 15.65 7.36 -8.70
CA GLY A 55 15.27 8.70 -8.25
C GLY A 55 14.35 8.74 -7.01
N TYR A 56 13.77 7.61 -6.60
CA TYR A 56 13.07 7.47 -5.33
C TYR A 56 14.07 7.45 -4.17
N ASN A 57 13.69 8.09 -3.06
CA ASN A 57 14.46 8.11 -1.83
C ASN A 57 13.64 7.51 -0.69
N PHE A 58 14.16 6.45 -0.08
CA PHE A 58 13.56 5.73 1.04
C PHE A 58 14.24 6.19 2.32
N SER A 59 13.65 7.19 2.96
CA SER A 59 14.33 7.94 4.01
C SER A 59 14.49 7.12 5.28
N TYR A 60 13.46 6.37 5.65
CA TYR A 60 13.39 5.53 6.84
C TYR A 60 12.12 4.66 6.78
N ASN A 61 12.09 3.64 7.63
CA ASN A 61 10.91 2.82 7.88
C ASN A 61 10.41 3.02 9.29
N LEU A 62 9.08 3.06 9.43
CA LEU A 62 8.38 3.12 10.70
C LEU A 62 7.80 1.73 10.98
N ILE A 63 7.92 1.25 12.21
CA ILE A 63 7.49 -0.11 12.59
C ILE A 63 6.86 -0.06 13.96
N LYS A 64 5.62 -0.55 14.09
CA LYS A 64 4.91 -0.67 15.37
C LYS A 64 4.82 -2.13 15.77
N LEU A 65 5.21 -2.44 17.01
CA LEU A 65 5.11 -3.79 17.56
C LEU A 65 3.77 -4.06 18.24
N ASP A 66 3.36 -5.32 18.23
CA ASP A 66 2.27 -5.81 19.06
C ASP A 66 2.58 -5.56 20.54
N SER A 67 1.52 -5.23 21.26
CA SER A 67 1.50 -5.16 22.72
C SER A 67 1.74 -6.53 23.38
N SER A 68 1.40 -7.62 22.69
CA SER A 68 1.41 -8.98 23.20
C SER A 68 2.35 -9.89 22.43
N SER A 69 3.04 -10.79 23.13
CA SER A 69 3.98 -11.70 22.47
C SER A 69 3.24 -12.72 21.61
N VAL A 70 3.73 -13.00 20.40
CA VAL A 70 3.19 -14.04 19.52
C VAL A 70 3.45 -15.44 20.10
N THR A 71 4.54 -15.61 20.83
CA THR A 71 4.95 -16.91 21.40
C THR A 71 4.12 -17.36 22.61
N ALA A 72 3.49 -16.44 23.33
CA ALA A 72 2.84 -16.75 24.62
C ALA A 72 1.64 -15.87 25.01
N GLY A 73 1.25 -14.90 24.18
CA GLY A 73 0.19 -13.94 24.49
C GLY A 73 0.48 -13.01 25.67
N THR A 74 1.73 -12.88 26.10
CA THR A 74 2.09 -12.07 27.28
C THR A 74 2.42 -10.63 26.90
N PRO A 75 1.84 -9.61 27.57
CA PRO A 75 2.17 -8.21 27.34
C PRO A 75 3.56 -7.85 27.88
N PHE A 76 4.09 -6.67 27.54
CA PHE A 76 5.36 -6.18 28.10
C PHE A 76 5.33 -6.02 29.63
N SER A 77 4.16 -5.80 30.23
CA SER A 77 4.00 -5.75 31.69
C SER A 77 4.34 -7.08 32.39
N PHE A 78 4.49 -8.18 31.64
CA PHE A 78 5.07 -9.43 32.12
C PHE A 78 6.45 -9.22 32.76
N TYR A 79 7.27 -8.31 32.22
CA TYR A 79 8.61 -8.03 32.75
C TYR A 79 8.63 -7.16 34.02
N ASN A 80 7.46 -6.84 34.57
CA ASN A 80 7.35 -6.18 35.89
C ASN A 80 7.44 -7.15 37.06
N ASP A 81 7.36 -8.46 36.80
CA ASP A 81 7.58 -9.46 37.84
C ASP A 81 9.04 -9.42 38.31
N SER A 82 9.25 -9.26 39.61
CA SER A 82 10.56 -9.29 40.26
C SER A 82 11.33 -10.60 40.05
N LEU A 83 10.64 -11.69 39.70
CA LEU A 83 11.22 -12.99 39.39
C LEU A 83 11.71 -13.09 37.93
N ILE A 84 11.55 -12.03 37.13
CA ILE A 84 11.93 -12.00 35.73
C ILE A 84 13.03 -10.96 35.53
N ILE A 85 14.16 -11.41 34.99
CA ILE A 85 15.29 -10.53 34.64
C ILE A 85 15.46 -10.56 33.14
N VAL A 86 15.24 -9.41 32.51
CA VAL A 86 15.56 -9.21 31.09
C VAL A 86 17.08 -9.09 30.93
N ASP A 87 17.62 -9.90 30.04
CA ASP A 87 19.05 -9.93 29.74
C ASP A 87 19.40 -9.01 28.57
N SER A 88 18.68 -9.16 27.46
CA SER A 88 18.92 -8.40 26.23
C SER A 88 17.70 -8.46 25.32
N LEU A 89 17.72 -7.63 24.27
CA LEU A 89 16.74 -7.72 23.19
C LEU A 89 17.44 -7.75 21.84
N LYS A 90 16.73 -8.31 20.87
CA LYS A 90 17.13 -8.31 19.46
C LYS A 90 15.95 -7.86 18.60
N PHE A 91 16.07 -6.70 17.96
CA PHE A 91 15.16 -6.28 16.91
C PHE A 91 15.69 -6.77 15.56
N SER A 92 14.84 -7.37 14.75
CA SER A 92 15.27 -8.02 13.50
C SER A 92 14.34 -7.72 12.35
N LEU A 93 14.91 -7.42 11.19
CA LEU A 93 14.20 -7.35 9.90
C LEU A 93 14.78 -8.40 8.96
N ARG A 94 13.91 -9.08 8.22
CA ARG A 94 14.31 -10.07 7.22
C ARG A 94 14.67 -9.39 5.91
N PHE A 95 15.88 -9.63 5.41
CA PHE A 95 16.27 -9.16 4.08
C PHE A 95 15.59 -10.01 2.99
N ASP A 96 15.16 -9.37 1.88
CA ASP A 96 14.45 -10.06 0.78
C ASP A 96 15.40 -10.93 -0.07
N SER A 97 16.72 -10.79 0.10
CA SER A 97 17.74 -11.67 -0.49
C SER A 97 18.38 -12.58 0.54
N ASP A 98 18.81 -13.76 0.08
CA ASP A 98 19.56 -14.74 0.89
C ASP A 98 21.08 -14.50 0.88
N SER A 99 21.55 -13.44 0.23
CA SER A 99 22.96 -13.10 0.13
C SER A 99 23.22 -11.62 0.40
N ILE A 100 24.39 -11.33 0.97
CA ILE A 100 24.85 -9.98 1.27
C ILE A 100 25.85 -9.58 0.20
N GLU A 101 25.45 -8.69 -0.71
CA GLU A 101 26.36 -8.09 -1.69
C GLU A 101 27.05 -6.86 -1.10
N ASN A 102 26.26 -6.01 -0.45
CA ASN A 102 26.71 -4.79 0.23
C ASN A 102 26.23 -4.77 1.67
N ASN A 103 27.10 -4.34 2.58
CA ASN A 103 26.83 -4.35 4.01
C ASN A 103 26.77 -2.92 4.57
N ALA A 104 25.64 -2.26 4.31
CA ALA A 104 25.36 -0.95 4.89
C ALA A 104 25.10 -1.06 6.40
N GLU A 105 25.37 0.04 7.10
CA GLU A 105 25.08 0.18 8.53
C GLU A 105 23.76 0.93 8.72
N PHE A 106 22.90 0.40 9.59
CA PHE A 106 21.60 0.96 9.91
C PHE A 106 21.57 1.46 11.35
N GLN A 107 20.63 2.34 11.66
CA GLN A 107 20.36 2.86 12.99
C GLN A 107 18.92 2.58 13.39
N LEU A 108 18.73 2.22 14.66
CA LEU A 108 17.41 2.06 15.28
C LEU A 108 17.16 3.19 16.26
N ARG A 109 15.95 3.75 16.21
CA ARG A 109 15.40 4.72 17.16
C ARG A 109 14.06 4.23 17.67
N TYR A 110 13.62 4.83 18.77
CA TYR A 110 12.28 4.63 19.30
C TYR A 110 11.61 5.99 19.53
N PHE A 111 10.34 5.97 19.90
CA PHE A 111 9.59 7.17 20.22
C PHE A 111 9.28 7.19 21.71
N PRO A 112 9.89 8.10 22.50
CA PRO A 112 9.66 8.16 23.94
C PRO A 112 8.28 8.73 24.29
N ASP A 113 7.75 9.58 23.41
CA ASP A 113 6.48 10.27 23.56
C ASP A 113 5.52 9.86 22.41
N GLY A 114 4.20 10.07 22.58
CA GLY A 114 3.23 9.95 21.47
C GLY A 114 2.08 8.95 21.61
N GLY A 115 1.81 8.41 22.80
CA GLY A 115 0.71 7.45 23.01
C GLY A 115 0.98 6.09 22.35
N ASP A 116 -0.05 5.33 21.97
CA ASP A 116 0.09 3.95 21.46
C ASP A 116 0.85 3.87 20.11
N SER A 117 0.78 4.91 19.27
CA SER A 117 1.52 5.03 18.01
C SER A 117 1.74 6.49 17.61
N VAL A 118 2.86 6.76 16.93
CA VAL A 118 3.16 8.08 16.31
C VAL A 118 2.86 8.14 14.82
N PHE A 119 2.51 7.01 14.21
CA PHE A 119 2.19 6.93 12.80
C PHE A 119 0.96 6.05 12.57
N ASN A 120 0.37 6.21 11.40
CA ASN A 120 -0.69 5.38 10.85
C ASN A 120 -0.20 4.88 9.50
N GLU A 121 -0.15 3.57 9.33
CA GLU A 121 0.33 2.89 8.13
C GLU A 121 -0.34 3.36 6.83
N LEU A 122 -1.62 3.74 6.88
CA LEU A 122 -2.39 4.14 5.71
C LEU A 122 -2.40 5.65 5.45
N GLU A 123 -2.02 6.47 6.44
CA GLU A 123 -2.16 7.92 6.37
C GLU A 123 -0.84 8.68 6.47
N SER A 124 0.18 8.09 7.09
CA SER A 124 1.48 8.75 7.31
C SER A 124 2.32 8.75 6.04
N ASN A 125 3.05 9.83 5.81
CA ASN A 125 3.89 10.02 4.64
C ASN A 125 5.00 11.07 4.91
N TYR A 126 5.83 11.32 3.90
CA TYR A 126 6.99 12.21 4.03
C TYR A 126 6.66 13.69 4.26
N ILE A 127 5.42 14.12 4.03
CA ILE A 127 4.95 15.50 4.25
C ILE A 127 4.38 15.67 5.65
N ASN A 128 3.59 14.70 6.13
CA ASN A 128 2.83 14.84 7.38
C ASN A 128 3.49 14.18 8.60
N PHE A 129 4.57 13.40 8.43
CA PHE A 129 5.30 12.79 9.54
C PHE A 129 6.56 13.58 9.91
N ASP A 130 6.65 14.03 11.15
CA ASP A 130 7.83 14.71 11.68
C ASP A 130 8.81 13.71 12.30
N LYS A 131 9.88 13.37 11.55
CA LYS A 131 10.96 12.50 12.02
C LYS A 131 11.67 13.02 13.30
N SER A 132 11.64 14.32 13.58
CA SER A 132 12.38 14.91 14.70
C SER A 132 11.85 14.51 16.08
N ILE A 133 10.64 13.94 16.15
CA ILE A 133 10.05 13.40 17.38
C ILE A 133 10.67 12.07 17.81
N ALA A 134 11.48 11.43 16.96
CA ALA A 134 12.22 10.22 17.29
C ALA A 134 13.36 10.50 18.29
N SER A 135 13.70 9.50 19.09
CA SER A 135 14.85 9.56 20.01
C SER A 135 16.19 9.73 19.27
N THR A 136 17.28 9.91 20.00
CA THR A 136 18.62 9.56 19.49
C THR A 136 18.68 8.08 19.14
N PHE A 137 19.60 7.67 18.25
CA PHE A 137 19.77 6.25 17.95
C PHE A 137 20.11 5.47 19.22
N ILE A 138 19.49 4.32 19.38
CA ILE A 138 19.67 3.41 20.53
C ILE A 138 20.51 2.18 20.18
N SER A 139 20.65 1.88 18.89
CA SER A 139 21.46 0.77 18.39
C SER A 139 21.83 0.97 16.93
N THR A 140 22.86 0.26 16.50
CA THR A 140 23.30 0.14 15.11
C THR A 140 23.25 -1.32 14.69
N GLY A 141 22.93 -1.57 13.43
CA GLY A 141 22.80 -2.92 12.89
C GLY A 141 23.47 -3.05 11.53
N GLN A 142 23.87 -4.27 11.20
CA GLN A 142 24.38 -4.67 9.88
C GLN A 142 23.68 -5.95 9.43
N LEU A 143 23.77 -6.25 8.14
CA LEU A 143 23.24 -7.49 7.61
C LEU A 143 24.10 -8.67 8.06
N GLU A 144 23.45 -9.73 8.53
CA GLU A 144 24.08 -10.95 9.00
C GLU A 144 23.38 -12.15 8.40
N SER A 145 24.17 -13.09 7.87
CA SER A 145 23.67 -14.38 7.39
C SER A 145 23.46 -15.32 8.57
N ASP A 146 22.22 -15.76 8.75
CA ASP A 146 21.85 -16.90 9.56
C ASP A 146 22.02 -18.18 8.75
N THR A 147 23.02 -18.98 9.13
CA THR A 147 23.35 -20.26 8.51
C THR A 147 22.99 -21.44 9.40
N THR A 148 22.10 -21.26 10.38
CA THR A 148 21.70 -22.32 11.31
C THR A 148 20.99 -23.48 10.61
N ASP A 149 20.30 -23.23 9.49
CA ASP A 149 19.82 -24.26 8.58
C ASP A 149 20.77 -24.37 7.37
N THR A 150 21.40 -25.54 7.22
CA THR A 150 22.33 -25.82 6.11
C THR A 150 21.68 -25.78 4.72
N ASN A 151 20.34 -25.80 4.63
CA ASN A 151 19.61 -25.82 3.36
C ASN A 151 18.92 -24.49 3.01
N GLN A 152 18.85 -23.53 3.94
CA GLN A 152 18.21 -22.23 3.73
C GLN A 152 19.04 -21.14 4.43
N THR A 153 19.95 -20.50 3.69
CA THR A 153 20.66 -19.33 4.20
C THR A 153 19.69 -18.18 4.28
N LYS A 154 19.64 -17.53 5.43
CA LYS A 154 18.67 -16.49 5.71
C LYS A 154 19.40 -15.21 6.13
N VAL A 155 19.16 -14.06 5.50
CA VAL A 155 19.82 -12.80 5.90
C VAL A 155 18.89 -11.93 6.74
N PHE A 156 19.42 -11.39 7.82
CA PHE A 156 18.69 -10.49 8.73
C PHE A 156 19.50 -9.24 9.04
N LEU A 157 18.83 -8.11 9.17
CA LEU A 157 19.35 -6.94 9.86
C LEU A 157 19.01 -7.09 11.35
N ASN A 158 20.04 -7.17 12.20
CA ASN A 158 19.87 -7.33 13.64
C ASN A 158 20.34 -6.07 14.40
N PHE A 159 19.52 -5.62 15.35
CA PHE A 159 19.89 -4.61 16.33
C PHE A 159 19.89 -5.25 17.72
N LEU A 160 21.02 -5.20 18.41
CA LEU A 160 21.12 -5.63 19.79
C LEU A 160 20.82 -4.46 20.71
N LEU A 161 19.96 -4.69 21.71
CA LEU A 161 19.57 -3.70 22.70
C LEU A 161 19.82 -4.25 24.11
N ASP A 162 20.17 -3.36 25.02
CA ASP A 162 20.26 -3.70 26.44
C ASP A 162 18.87 -3.70 27.13
N SER A 163 18.84 -4.23 28.34
CA SER A 163 17.60 -4.35 29.13
C SER A 163 17.03 -3.02 29.62
N SER A 164 17.75 -1.89 29.49
CA SER A 164 17.25 -0.57 29.89
C SER A 164 16.09 -0.13 29.02
N ILE A 165 16.06 -0.55 27.75
CA ILE A 165 14.95 -0.28 26.83
C ILE A 165 13.64 -0.95 27.31
N VAL A 166 13.70 -2.13 27.93
CA VAL A 166 12.49 -2.74 28.51
C VAL A 166 11.97 -1.95 29.71
N ASN A 167 12.83 -1.20 30.42
CA ASN A 167 12.34 -0.32 31.48
C ASN A 167 11.44 0.79 30.92
N ALA A 168 11.68 1.26 29.69
CA ALA A 168 10.76 2.17 29.00
C ALA A 168 9.44 1.47 28.63
N PHE A 169 9.50 0.20 28.22
CA PHE A 169 8.32 -0.59 27.80
C PHE A 169 7.43 -1.08 28.95
N LYS A 170 7.99 -1.24 30.15
CA LYS A 170 7.31 -1.90 31.28
C LYS A 170 6.70 -0.93 32.30
N ASP A 171 6.95 0.38 32.18
CA ASP A 171 6.49 1.36 33.17
C ASP A 171 4.96 1.33 33.32
N THR A 172 4.53 0.93 34.52
CA THR A 172 3.14 0.71 34.92
C THR A 172 2.26 1.97 34.90
N ASN A 173 2.86 3.16 34.77
CA ASN A 173 2.11 4.42 34.71
C ASN A 173 1.75 4.85 33.29
N ILE A 174 2.30 4.20 32.26
CA ILE A 174 2.03 4.52 30.87
C ILE A 174 1.09 3.44 30.33
N THR A 175 -0.21 3.71 30.32
CA THR A 175 -1.21 2.83 29.70
C THR A 175 -1.01 2.70 28.18
N ASP A 176 -0.29 3.64 27.57
CA ASP A 176 -0.13 3.80 26.13
C ASP A 176 1.35 4.08 25.78
N PHE A 177 2.26 3.15 26.11
CA PHE A 177 3.65 3.29 25.68
C PHE A 177 3.75 3.10 24.17
N ASN A 178 4.52 3.97 23.53
CA ASN A 178 4.70 3.99 22.10
C ASN A 178 5.63 2.87 21.62
N ARG A 179 5.05 1.78 21.11
CA ARG A 179 5.79 0.62 20.60
C ARG A 179 6.28 0.80 19.16
N SER A 180 6.38 2.05 18.71
CA SER A 180 6.88 2.39 17.40
C SER A 180 8.40 2.55 17.41
N PHE A 181 9.01 2.18 16.29
CA PHE A 181 10.43 2.28 16.02
C PHE A 181 10.64 2.95 14.68
N LEU A 182 11.78 3.61 14.55
CA LEU A 182 12.26 4.13 13.29
C LEU A 182 13.59 3.45 12.98
N VAL A 183 13.65 2.86 11.79
CA VAL A 183 14.87 2.27 11.23
C VAL A 183 15.32 3.16 10.07
N GLU A 184 16.60 3.51 10.04
CA GLU A 184 17.18 4.30 8.95
C GLU A 184 18.58 3.81 8.59
N LEU A 185 19.05 4.16 7.40
CA LEU A 185 20.46 4.02 7.07
C LEU A 185 21.28 5.05 7.86
N LYS A 186 22.44 4.63 8.35
CA LYS A 186 23.36 5.53 9.07
C LYS A 186 23.94 6.61 8.17
N ASN A 187 24.25 6.23 6.93
CA ASN A 187 24.77 7.12 5.91
C ASN A 187 23.80 7.15 4.73
N GLU A 188 23.88 8.19 3.91
CA GLU A 188 23.19 8.17 2.62
C GLU A 188 23.83 7.13 1.71
N GLU A 189 23.14 6.03 1.48
CA GLU A 189 23.53 5.03 0.50
C GLU A 189 22.86 5.31 -0.85
N SER A 190 23.58 5.09 -1.95
CA SER A 190 23.03 5.19 -3.30
C SER A 190 22.23 3.96 -3.72
N GLU A 191 22.39 2.86 -2.99
CA GLU A 191 21.77 1.58 -3.30
C GLU A 191 20.48 1.38 -2.50
N SER A 192 19.62 0.50 -2.98
CA SER A 192 18.39 0.12 -2.29
C SER A 192 18.53 -1.17 -1.50
N PHE A 193 18.01 -1.19 -0.28
CA PHE A 193 17.90 -2.39 0.55
C PHE A 193 16.42 -2.71 0.78
N ILE A 194 16.06 -3.97 0.58
CA ILE A 194 14.66 -4.43 0.59
C ILE A 194 14.49 -5.49 1.67
N PHE A 195 13.47 -5.31 2.51
CA PHE A 195 13.15 -6.20 3.63
C PHE A 195 11.71 -6.66 3.53
N HIS A 196 11.37 -7.75 4.21
CA HIS A 196 9.98 -8.18 4.32
C HIS A 196 9.20 -7.23 5.24
N SER A 197 8.01 -6.81 4.79
CA SER A 197 6.99 -6.19 5.64
C SER A 197 6.23 -7.26 6.44
N THR A 198 5.49 -6.81 7.45
CA THR A 198 4.46 -7.55 8.15
C THR A 198 3.36 -8.10 7.21
N ASP A 199 3.10 -7.45 6.07
CA ASP A 199 2.07 -7.88 5.12
C ASP A 199 2.54 -8.97 4.15
N LYS A 200 3.85 -9.26 4.09
CA LYS A 200 4.38 -10.31 3.22
C LYS A 200 3.87 -11.68 3.63
N VAL A 201 3.02 -12.28 2.81
CA VAL A 201 2.47 -13.61 3.05
C VAL A 201 3.58 -14.66 3.12
N GLY A 202 3.69 -15.34 4.27
CA GLY A 202 4.71 -16.36 4.50
C GLY A 202 6.13 -15.81 4.70
N GLY A 203 6.27 -14.48 4.83
CA GLY A 203 7.53 -13.82 5.15
C GLY A 203 7.79 -13.71 6.65
N ASP A 204 9.07 -13.61 7.02
CA ASP A 204 9.46 -13.21 8.38
C ASP A 204 9.40 -11.68 8.51
N GLY A 205 8.27 -11.12 8.95
CA GLY A 205 8.13 -9.68 9.18
C GLY A 205 9.02 -9.14 10.32
N PRO A 206 9.09 -7.81 10.52
CA PRO A 206 9.88 -7.23 11.59
C PRO A 206 9.44 -7.74 12.97
N GLN A 207 10.40 -7.99 13.86
CA GLN A 207 10.12 -8.54 15.18
C GLN A 207 11.13 -8.12 16.24
N LEU A 208 10.69 -8.11 17.50
CA LEU A 208 11.51 -7.92 18.68
C LEU A 208 11.51 -9.20 19.53
N LYS A 209 12.70 -9.76 19.75
CA LYS A 209 12.92 -10.84 20.70
C LYS A 209 13.45 -10.26 22.02
N VAL A 210 12.79 -10.58 23.12
CA VAL A 210 13.21 -10.20 24.47
C VAL A 210 13.72 -11.44 25.18
N TYR A 211 15.01 -11.49 25.47
CA TYR A 211 15.66 -12.59 26.19
C TYR A 211 15.62 -12.33 27.69
N TYR A 212 15.19 -13.33 28.47
CA TYR A 212 15.03 -13.19 29.91
C TYR A 212 15.29 -14.50 30.65
N ARG A 213 15.62 -14.38 31.93
CA ARG A 213 15.69 -15.47 32.90
C ARG A 213 14.54 -15.37 33.89
N GLN A 214 14.05 -16.52 34.33
CA GLN A 214 12.97 -16.60 35.30
C GLN A 214 13.39 -17.39 36.53
N PHE A 215 13.21 -16.80 37.71
CA PHE A 215 13.40 -17.47 39.00
C PHE A 215 12.10 -18.19 39.37
N VAL A 216 12.14 -19.53 39.40
CA VAL A 216 11.01 -20.36 39.84
C VAL A 216 11.06 -20.54 41.37
N SER A 217 12.25 -20.46 41.95
CA SER A 217 12.52 -20.41 43.40
C SER A 217 13.92 -19.85 43.67
N ASP A 218 14.31 -19.72 44.95
CA ASP A 218 15.65 -19.26 45.37
C ASP A 218 16.82 -20.08 44.79
N SER A 219 16.55 -21.30 44.30
CA SER A 219 17.57 -22.24 43.78
C SER A 219 17.32 -22.74 42.36
N VAL A 220 16.17 -22.41 41.74
CA VAL A 220 15.80 -22.87 40.41
C VAL A 220 15.63 -21.67 39.48
N VAL A 221 16.55 -21.55 38.52
CA VAL A 221 16.49 -20.57 37.44
C VAL A 221 16.19 -21.30 36.15
N LEU A 222 15.15 -20.85 35.45
CA LEU A 222 14.88 -21.26 34.08
C LEU A 222 15.79 -20.42 33.18
N ASP A 223 16.82 -21.07 32.64
CA ASP A 223 17.90 -20.45 31.89
C ASP A 223 17.39 -19.87 30.54
N THR A 224 18.08 -18.84 30.03
CA THR A 224 17.60 -17.84 29.05
C THR A 224 16.55 -18.36 28.07
N THR A 225 15.32 -17.86 28.24
CA THR A 225 14.21 -18.04 27.29
C THR A 225 13.92 -16.71 26.61
N TYR A 226 13.00 -16.69 25.64
CA TYR A 226 12.62 -15.46 24.96
C TYR A 226 11.12 -15.36 24.70
N ARG A 227 10.63 -14.11 24.61
CA ARG A 227 9.35 -13.80 23.98
C ARG A 227 9.59 -13.05 22.67
N THR A 228 8.73 -13.30 21.69
CA THR A 228 8.75 -12.59 20.41
C THR A 228 7.52 -11.70 20.30
N TYR A 229 7.72 -10.43 19.97
CA TYR A 229 6.69 -9.45 19.64
C TYR A 229 6.84 -9.13 18.16
N GLY A 230 5.82 -9.45 17.36
CA GLY A 230 5.81 -9.14 15.93
C GLY A 230 5.40 -7.70 15.67
N ALA A 231 5.80 -7.16 14.52
CA ALA A 231 5.19 -5.95 14.00
C ALA A 231 3.71 -6.17 13.69
N ILE A 232 2.91 -5.13 13.85
CA ILE A 232 1.47 -5.09 13.50
C ILE A 232 1.15 -4.00 12.47
N GLU A 233 2.03 -3.01 12.33
CA GLU A 233 1.98 -1.95 11.32
C GLU A 233 3.43 -1.66 10.93
N ASP A 234 3.72 -1.51 9.64
CA ASP A 234 4.99 -0.96 9.16
C ASP A 234 4.81 -0.10 7.90
N LEU A 235 5.75 0.81 7.67
CA LEU A 235 5.63 1.78 6.58
C LEU A 235 7.00 2.25 6.08
N SER A 236 7.21 2.15 4.77
CA SER A 236 8.29 2.83 4.06
C SER A 236 7.92 4.28 3.78
N VAL A 237 8.67 5.23 4.35
CA VAL A 237 8.50 6.65 4.02
C VAL A 237 9.33 6.97 2.77
N ILE A 238 8.62 7.23 1.68
CA ILE A 238 9.18 7.46 0.35
C ILE A 238 9.03 8.92 -0.05
N ILE A 239 10.11 9.48 -0.60
CA ILE A 239 10.10 10.74 -1.34
C ILE A 239 10.19 10.38 -2.83
N PRO A 240 9.15 10.65 -3.64
CA PRO A 240 9.18 10.36 -5.08
C PRO A 240 10.16 11.28 -5.82
N PRO A 241 10.66 10.88 -7.00
CA PRO A 241 11.35 11.79 -7.89
C PRO A 241 10.42 12.92 -8.38
N PRO A 242 10.96 14.01 -8.95
CA PRO A 242 10.17 15.05 -9.56
C PRO A 242 9.28 14.52 -10.69
N ILE A 243 8.06 15.06 -10.79
CA ILE A 243 7.10 14.78 -11.87
C ILE A 243 7.73 15.06 -13.25
N SER A 244 7.64 14.10 -14.15
CA SER A 244 8.10 14.22 -15.52
C SER A 244 7.06 14.89 -16.43
N SER A 245 7.45 15.21 -17.67
CA SER A 245 6.52 15.72 -18.67
C SER A 245 5.46 14.68 -19.04
N ASP A 246 5.82 13.40 -19.03
CA ASP A 246 4.92 12.32 -19.44
C ASP A 246 3.85 12.09 -18.35
N ASP A 247 4.25 12.11 -17.08
CA ASP A 247 3.33 11.99 -15.92
C ASP A 247 2.23 13.06 -15.92
N SER A 248 2.51 14.24 -16.47
CA SER A 248 1.58 15.37 -16.52
C SER A 248 0.85 15.54 -17.86
N SER A 249 1.35 14.93 -18.94
CA SER A 249 0.76 15.03 -20.29
C SER A 249 -0.15 13.86 -20.64
N TYR A 250 0.10 12.69 -20.04
CA TYR A 250 -0.71 11.49 -20.16
C TYR A 250 -1.59 11.32 -18.92
N LEU A 251 -2.53 10.37 -18.97
CA LEU A 251 -3.16 9.90 -17.75
C LEU A 251 -2.25 8.89 -17.07
N SER A 252 -1.83 9.17 -15.85
CA SER A 252 -0.86 8.35 -15.11
C SER A 252 -1.46 7.75 -13.84
N VAL A 253 -1.10 6.51 -13.54
CA VAL A 253 -1.37 5.85 -12.25
C VAL A 253 -0.13 5.12 -11.75
N GLY A 254 0.27 5.34 -10.50
CA GLY A 254 1.48 4.73 -9.93
C GLY A 254 1.63 5.00 -8.43
N MET A 255 2.03 3.97 -7.66
CA MET A 255 1.94 3.97 -6.20
C MET A 255 3.04 4.83 -5.58
N ALA A 256 4.31 4.51 -5.83
CA ALA A 256 5.44 5.20 -5.23
C ALA A 256 5.59 6.63 -5.75
N MET A 257 5.02 6.95 -6.92
CA MET A 257 4.89 8.32 -7.40
C MET A 257 3.70 9.06 -6.78
N GLY A 258 2.73 8.36 -6.19
CA GLY A 258 1.48 8.93 -5.70
C GLY A 258 0.59 9.46 -6.82
N LEU A 259 0.72 8.92 -8.03
CA LEU A 259 -0.03 9.35 -9.21
C LEU A 259 -1.38 8.65 -9.28
N LYS A 260 -2.44 9.46 -9.38
CA LYS A 260 -3.82 9.03 -9.57
C LYS A 260 -4.43 9.83 -10.73
N SER A 261 -5.53 9.34 -11.30
CA SER A 261 -6.21 10.01 -12.41
C SER A 261 -7.72 10.06 -12.19
N ILE A 262 -8.40 11.07 -12.72
CA ILE A 262 -9.85 11.15 -12.78
C ILE A 262 -10.33 11.44 -14.20
N VAL A 263 -11.46 10.87 -14.59
CA VAL A 263 -12.08 11.07 -15.89
C VAL A 263 -13.60 11.27 -15.78
N LEU A 264 -14.16 12.15 -16.60
CA LEU A 264 -15.60 12.37 -16.71
C LEU A 264 -16.10 11.90 -18.07
N VAL A 265 -16.98 10.90 -18.03
CA VAL A 265 -17.72 10.40 -19.19
C VAL A 265 -18.96 11.24 -19.41
N ASP A 266 -19.16 11.76 -20.62
CA ASP A 266 -20.39 12.49 -20.97
C ASP A 266 -21.51 11.52 -21.33
N MET A 267 -22.38 11.29 -20.35
CA MET A 267 -23.62 10.52 -20.55
C MET A 267 -24.82 11.41 -20.88
N GLY A 268 -24.67 12.75 -20.89
CA GLY A 268 -25.76 13.70 -21.13
C GLY A 268 -27.05 13.37 -20.37
N ASP A 269 -28.18 13.43 -21.10
CA ASP A 269 -29.51 13.04 -20.62
C ASP A 269 -29.83 11.55 -20.88
N TRP A 270 -28.82 10.70 -21.02
CA TRP A 270 -29.04 9.28 -21.29
C TRP A 270 -29.92 8.66 -20.21
N THR A 271 -31.01 8.06 -20.66
CA THR A 271 -32.00 7.41 -19.81
C THR A 271 -32.21 5.99 -20.31
N LEU A 272 -31.95 5.03 -19.44
CA LEU A 272 -32.15 3.61 -19.69
C LEU A 272 -33.63 3.26 -19.51
N ASP A 273 -34.19 2.46 -20.41
CA ASP A 273 -35.55 1.93 -20.25
C ASP A 273 -35.63 1.18 -18.89
N PRO A 274 -36.67 1.38 -18.06
CA PRO A 274 -36.77 0.69 -16.77
C PRO A 274 -36.75 -0.84 -16.83
N LYS A 275 -36.99 -1.42 -18.02
CA LYS A 275 -36.91 -2.86 -18.25
C LYS A 275 -35.61 -3.30 -18.93
N ALA A 276 -34.76 -2.37 -19.37
CA ALA A 276 -33.47 -2.70 -19.94
C ALA A 276 -32.51 -3.21 -18.87
N ILE A 277 -31.59 -4.07 -19.31
CA ILE A 277 -30.53 -4.63 -18.48
C ILE A 277 -29.20 -4.29 -19.13
N VAL A 278 -28.30 -3.60 -18.40
CA VAL A 278 -26.93 -3.37 -18.85
C VAL A 278 -26.15 -4.67 -18.72
N SER A 279 -25.66 -5.19 -19.84
CA SER A 279 -24.83 -6.40 -19.87
C SER A 279 -23.37 -6.08 -19.53
N SER A 280 -22.85 -4.97 -20.06
CA SER A 280 -21.49 -4.47 -19.78
C SER A 280 -21.42 -2.96 -19.93
N ALA A 281 -20.56 -2.31 -19.15
CA ALA A 281 -20.19 -0.91 -19.36
C ALA A 281 -18.68 -0.76 -19.19
N GLU A 282 -17.94 -0.86 -20.29
CA GLU A 282 -16.48 -0.83 -20.27
C GLU A 282 -15.97 0.59 -20.50
N LEU A 283 -15.24 1.14 -19.53
CA LEU A 283 -14.40 2.31 -19.70
C LEU A 283 -13.03 1.85 -20.22
N ILE A 284 -12.71 2.27 -21.44
CA ILE A 284 -11.59 1.75 -22.24
C ILE A 284 -10.51 2.81 -22.34
N PHE A 285 -9.30 2.45 -21.92
CA PHE A 285 -8.09 3.26 -22.07
C PHE A 285 -7.08 2.55 -22.96
N ASN A 286 -6.32 3.33 -23.73
CA ASN A 286 -5.21 2.83 -24.54
C ASN A 286 -3.89 3.30 -23.92
N SER A 287 -2.92 2.41 -23.83
CA SER A 287 -1.58 2.73 -23.31
C SER A 287 -0.93 3.86 -24.09
N ALA A 288 -0.21 4.73 -23.39
CA ALA A 288 0.59 5.79 -24.00
C ALA A 288 1.74 5.20 -24.85
N PRO A 289 2.33 5.99 -25.77
CA PRO A 289 3.49 5.53 -26.54
C PRO A 289 4.62 5.06 -25.63
N ASN A 290 5.25 3.93 -25.98
CA ASN A 290 6.38 3.33 -25.26
C ASN A 290 6.07 2.77 -23.86
N ASP A 291 4.82 2.86 -23.39
CA ASP A 291 4.42 2.08 -22.23
C ASP A 291 4.22 0.62 -22.66
N THR A 292 4.96 -0.28 -22.00
CA THR A 292 4.92 -1.71 -22.28
C THR A 292 4.46 -2.53 -21.07
N LEU A 293 3.89 -1.88 -20.05
CA LEU A 293 3.41 -2.57 -18.87
C LEU A 293 2.25 -3.49 -19.23
N GLN A 294 2.35 -4.74 -18.79
CA GLN A 294 1.33 -5.78 -18.95
C GLN A 294 0.99 -6.34 -17.56
N ASN A 295 -0.24 -6.80 -17.38
CA ASN A 295 -0.74 -7.33 -16.11
C ASN A 295 -0.70 -6.33 -14.93
N PHE A 296 -0.49 -5.04 -15.22
CA PHE A 296 -0.60 -3.97 -14.23
C PHE A 296 -2.09 -3.73 -13.91
N THR A 297 -2.45 -3.86 -12.64
CA THR A 297 -3.84 -3.82 -12.19
C THR A 297 -4.23 -2.41 -11.76
N VAL A 298 -5.26 -1.86 -12.39
CA VAL A 298 -5.84 -0.56 -12.07
C VAL A 298 -7.17 -0.76 -11.37
N ILE A 299 -7.36 -0.02 -10.29
CA ILE A 299 -8.59 0.05 -9.53
C ILE A 299 -9.33 1.33 -9.96
N SER A 300 -10.66 1.25 -9.99
CA SER A 300 -11.49 2.42 -10.27
C SER A 300 -12.80 2.44 -9.49
N TYR A 301 -13.24 3.66 -9.19
CA TYR A 301 -14.48 3.96 -8.48
C TYR A 301 -15.10 5.22 -9.09
N PRO A 302 -16.42 5.40 -9.01
CA PRO A 302 -17.01 6.71 -9.18
C PRO A 302 -16.64 7.61 -8.01
N ILE A 303 -16.41 8.89 -8.29
CA ILE A 303 -16.23 9.92 -7.25
C ILE A 303 -17.58 10.50 -6.83
N ILE A 304 -17.70 10.92 -5.57
CA ILE A 304 -18.97 11.43 -5.00
C ILE A 304 -19.02 12.95 -4.85
N ASN A 305 -17.94 13.63 -5.20
CA ASN A 305 -17.80 15.09 -5.19
C ASN A 305 -17.37 15.61 -6.56
N GLU A 306 -17.59 16.91 -6.82
CA GLU A 306 -17.21 17.54 -8.09
C GLU A 306 -15.70 17.47 -8.31
N GLY A 307 -15.31 16.91 -9.46
CA GLY A 307 -13.91 16.90 -9.90
C GLY A 307 -13.48 18.25 -10.49
N ASP A 308 -12.31 18.75 -10.06
CA ASP A 308 -11.53 19.70 -10.86
C ASP A 308 -10.83 18.91 -11.97
N PHE A 309 -10.83 19.41 -13.21
CA PHE A 309 -10.22 18.76 -14.38
C PHE A 309 -9.33 19.71 -15.19
N LEU A 310 -8.89 20.84 -14.61
CA LEU A 310 -8.25 21.92 -15.35
C LEU A 310 -6.82 21.57 -15.81
N GLN A 311 -5.98 21.11 -14.89
CA GLN A 311 -4.58 20.78 -15.16
C GLN A 311 -4.02 19.86 -14.06
N PHE A 312 -2.88 19.24 -14.35
CA PHE A 312 -2.14 18.47 -13.36
C PHE A 312 -1.92 19.28 -12.08
N SER A 313 -2.22 18.65 -10.93
CA SER A 313 -2.18 19.29 -9.63
C SER A 313 -1.52 18.38 -8.60
N LEU A 314 -0.91 18.99 -7.58
CA LEU A 314 -0.34 18.31 -6.43
C LEU A 314 -1.22 18.64 -5.22
N PHE A 315 -1.57 17.62 -4.45
CA PHE A 315 -2.37 17.77 -3.24
C PHE A 315 -1.66 17.14 -2.05
N ASP A 316 -1.76 17.75 -0.87
CA ASP A 316 -1.21 17.16 0.37
C ASP A 316 -2.03 15.97 0.88
N LYS A 317 -3.30 15.89 0.44
CA LYS A 317 -4.23 14.79 0.70
C LYS A 317 -5.13 14.61 -0.51
N ASP A 318 -5.53 13.38 -0.79
CA ASP A 318 -6.47 13.04 -1.84
C ASP A 318 -7.80 13.82 -1.69
N PRO A 319 -8.18 14.67 -2.67
CA PRO A 319 -9.36 15.53 -2.56
C PRO A 319 -10.64 14.86 -3.10
N TYR A 320 -10.55 13.65 -3.65
CA TYR A 320 -11.68 12.99 -4.32
C TYR A 320 -12.14 11.78 -3.52
N ASP A 321 -13.32 11.92 -2.92
CA ASP A 321 -13.97 10.85 -2.17
C ASP A 321 -14.61 9.84 -3.14
N GLU A 322 -14.55 8.56 -2.77
CA GLU A 322 -14.95 7.43 -3.62
C GLU A 322 -16.22 6.76 -3.10
N ASP A 323 -17.06 6.25 -4.00
CA ASP A 323 -18.10 5.31 -3.63
C ASP A 323 -17.61 3.86 -3.74
N LEU A 324 -17.12 3.35 -2.62
CA LEU A 324 -16.59 1.99 -2.50
C LEU A 324 -17.61 0.89 -2.87
N ASN A 325 -18.91 1.18 -2.90
CA ASN A 325 -19.93 0.21 -3.33
C ASN A 325 -19.83 -0.15 -4.83
N TYR A 326 -19.11 0.65 -5.60
CA TYR A 326 -18.90 0.48 -7.04
C TYR A 326 -17.42 0.26 -7.38
N TYR A 327 -16.62 -0.20 -6.41
CA TYR A 327 -15.26 -0.72 -6.62
C TYR A 327 -15.24 -1.67 -7.82
N THR A 328 -14.29 -1.46 -8.72
CA THR A 328 -13.95 -2.39 -9.79
C THR A 328 -12.46 -2.33 -10.06
N SER A 329 -11.89 -3.41 -10.59
CA SER A 329 -10.47 -3.46 -10.93
C SER A 329 -10.26 -4.37 -12.13
N THR A 330 -9.26 -4.06 -12.93
CA THR A 330 -8.87 -4.88 -14.07
C THR A 330 -7.37 -4.70 -14.35
N SER A 331 -6.78 -5.65 -15.05
CA SER A 331 -5.39 -5.54 -15.48
C SER A 331 -5.32 -5.11 -16.95
N ILE A 332 -4.25 -4.40 -17.28
CA ILE A 332 -3.96 -4.07 -18.67
C ILE A 332 -3.55 -5.33 -19.45
N ILE A 333 -4.16 -5.50 -20.64
CA ILE A 333 -3.95 -6.64 -21.54
C ILE A 333 -3.95 -6.10 -22.98
N ASP A 334 -2.96 -6.50 -23.77
CA ASP A 334 -2.82 -6.10 -25.19
C ASP A 334 -2.91 -4.56 -25.37
N ASP A 335 -2.16 -3.85 -24.51
CA ASP A 335 -2.04 -2.38 -24.47
C ASP A 335 -3.35 -1.63 -24.20
N LYS A 336 -4.38 -2.33 -23.70
CA LYS A 336 -5.69 -1.77 -23.37
C LYS A 336 -6.11 -2.12 -21.96
N LEU A 337 -6.61 -1.12 -21.25
CA LEU A 337 -7.30 -1.29 -19.99
C LEU A 337 -8.79 -1.18 -20.25
N LYS A 338 -9.57 -2.18 -19.82
CA LYS A 338 -11.04 -2.20 -19.97
C LYS A 338 -11.68 -2.42 -18.60
N ILE A 339 -12.08 -1.34 -17.96
CA ILE A 339 -12.66 -1.37 -16.62
C ILE A 339 -14.17 -1.47 -16.74
N ASN A 340 -14.78 -2.48 -16.11
CA ASN A 340 -16.23 -2.64 -16.13
C ASN A 340 -16.86 -1.83 -14.99
N HIS A 341 -17.70 -0.87 -15.36
CA HIS A 341 -18.50 -0.03 -14.47
C HIS A 341 -20.01 -0.30 -14.66
N ARG A 342 -20.39 -1.53 -15.02
CA ARG A 342 -21.79 -1.87 -15.34
C ARG A 342 -22.74 -1.49 -14.21
N LYS A 343 -22.40 -1.81 -12.96
CA LYS A 343 -23.24 -1.51 -11.79
C LYS A 343 -23.57 -0.02 -11.66
N VAL A 344 -22.57 0.86 -11.61
CA VAL A 344 -22.80 2.31 -11.48
C VAL A 344 -23.41 2.91 -12.74
N THR A 345 -23.00 2.45 -13.92
CA THR A 345 -23.56 2.91 -15.21
C THR A 345 -25.06 2.59 -15.31
N THR A 346 -25.51 1.47 -14.74
CA THR A 346 -26.94 1.15 -14.66
C THR A 346 -27.69 2.16 -13.80
N GLU A 347 -27.14 2.55 -12.65
CA GLU A 347 -27.78 3.53 -11.77
C GLU A 347 -27.76 4.94 -12.36
N ILE A 348 -26.69 5.32 -13.09
CA ILE A 348 -26.65 6.58 -13.86
C ILE A 348 -27.72 6.57 -14.95
N GLY A 349 -27.82 5.49 -15.73
CA GLY A 349 -28.84 5.35 -16.78
C GLY A 349 -30.27 5.38 -16.24
N HIS A 350 -30.50 4.87 -15.02
CA HIS A 350 -31.78 5.00 -14.33
C HIS A 350 -31.99 6.34 -13.60
N GLN A 351 -31.08 7.29 -13.76
CA GLN A 351 -31.11 8.61 -13.11
C GLN A 351 -31.13 8.55 -11.57
N LYS A 352 -30.55 7.49 -10.99
CA LYS A 352 -30.44 7.29 -9.53
C LYS A 352 -29.07 7.65 -8.97
N TYR A 353 -28.12 7.92 -9.85
CA TYR A 353 -26.75 8.25 -9.48
C TYR A 353 -26.26 9.46 -10.30
N ILE A 354 -25.61 10.41 -9.63
CA ILE A 354 -25.03 11.59 -10.29
C ILE A 354 -23.60 11.24 -10.72
N ASN A 355 -23.29 11.45 -12.00
CA ASN A 355 -21.98 11.17 -12.55
C ASN A 355 -21.03 12.36 -12.35
N TYR A 356 -20.17 12.29 -11.33
CA TYR A 356 -19.08 13.24 -11.14
C TYR A 356 -17.77 12.82 -11.80
N GLY A 357 -17.69 11.58 -12.31
CA GLY A 357 -16.52 10.99 -12.93
C GLY A 357 -16.04 9.73 -12.21
N PHE A 358 -14.97 9.17 -12.74
CA PHE A 358 -14.33 7.94 -12.29
C PHE A 358 -12.88 8.23 -11.92
N LYS A 359 -12.47 7.82 -10.72
CA LYS A 359 -11.08 7.84 -10.26
C LYS A 359 -10.39 6.54 -10.63
N LEU A 360 -9.11 6.64 -10.96
CA LEU A 360 -8.20 5.56 -11.30
C LEU A 360 -7.02 5.61 -10.33
N GLU A 361 -6.70 4.46 -9.77
CA GLU A 361 -5.54 4.26 -8.91
C GLU A 361 -4.93 2.88 -9.14
N THR A 362 -3.71 2.68 -8.65
CA THR A 362 -3.00 1.40 -8.79
C THR A 362 -3.40 0.42 -7.70
N SER A 363 -3.40 -0.87 -8.02
CA SER A 363 -3.47 -1.91 -7.02
C SER A 363 -2.18 -2.01 -6.19
N LEU A 364 -2.32 -2.39 -4.92
CA LEU A 364 -1.23 -2.72 -4.01
C LEU A 364 -0.40 -3.94 -4.40
N TYR A 365 -0.89 -4.77 -5.33
CA TYR A 365 -0.16 -5.94 -5.83
C TYR A 365 0.74 -5.64 -7.02
N ASN A 366 0.72 -4.41 -7.55
CA ASN A 366 1.64 -4.02 -8.61
C ASN A 366 3.03 -3.73 -8.04
N ASP A 367 4.06 -3.76 -8.89
CA ASP A 367 5.35 -3.18 -8.55
C ASP A 367 5.15 -1.68 -8.25
N PRO A 368 5.40 -1.21 -7.01
CA PRO A 368 5.06 0.14 -6.60
C PRO A 368 5.85 1.21 -7.34
N PHE A 369 7.00 0.85 -7.95
CA PHE A 369 7.86 1.77 -8.69
C PHE A 369 7.51 1.89 -10.18
N LYS A 370 6.50 1.15 -10.65
CA LYS A 370 5.99 1.27 -12.01
C LYS A 370 4.83 2.25 -12.06
N THR A 371 4.85 3.07 -13.08
CA THR A 371 3.76 4.00 -13.41
C THR A 371 3.22 3.60 -14.77
N LEU A 372 1.91 3.43 -14.84
CA LEU A 372 1.18 3.14 -16.06
C LEU A 372 0.63 4.44 -16.66
N LEU A 373 0.83 4.62 -17.96
CA LEU A 373 0.48 5.80 -18.71
C LEU A 373 -0.56 5.47 -19.80
N PHE A 374 -1.58 6.32 -19.93
CA PHE A 374 -2.61 6.21 -20.96
C PHE A 374 -2.73 7.50 -21.76
N TYR A 375 -3.23 7.38 -22.99
CA TYR A 375 -3.66 8.56 -23.73
C TYR A 375 -4.74 9.32 -22.97
N SER A 376 -4.56 10.64 -22.90
CA SER A 376 -5.57 11.59 -22.44
C SER A 376 -6.40 12.10 -23.63
N LEU A 377 -7.19 13.16 -23.42
CA LEU A 377 -8.06 13.80 -24.41
C LEU A 377 -7.33 14.45 -25.59
N ASN A 378 -6.01 14.60 -25.48
CA ASN A 378 -5.18 15.19 -26.53
C ASN A 378 -4.97 14.25 -27.73
N SER A 379 -5.33 12.98 -27.62
CA SER A 379 -5.24 12.01 -28.71
C SER A 379 -6.49 12.02 -29.58
N SER A 380 -6.33 12.10 -30.91
CA SER A 380 -7.46 12.12 -31.86
C SER A 380 -8.22 10.81 -31.93
N ASP A 381 -7.52 9.68 -31.78
CA ASP A 381 -8.05 8.34 -32.09
C ASP A 381 -7.99 7.36 -30.91
N LEU A 382 -7.19 7.68 -29.88
CA LEU A 382 -6.93 6.78 -28.76
C LEU A 382 -7.39 7.35 -27.42
N PHE A 383 -8.17 8.43 -27.42
CA PHE A 383 -8.76 8.99 -26.22
C PHE A 383 -9.69 7.98 -25.52
N PRO A 384 -9.85 8.07 -24.18
CA PRO A 384 -10.66 7.12 -23.44
C PRO A 384 -12.15 7.21 -23.81
N VAL A 385 -12.84 6.06 -23.84
CA VAL A 385 -14.27 5.99 -24.15
C VAL A 385 -14.98 5.00 -23.25
N MET A 386 -16.24 5.27 -22.92
CA MET A 386 -17.11 4.27 -22.29
C MET A 386 -18.02 3.62 -23.32
N ARG A 387 -18.07 2.29 -23.35
CA ARG A 387 -18.97 1.51 -24.20
C ARG A 387 -19.94 0.72 -23.34
N VAL A 388 -21.23 0.98 -23.52
CA VAL A 388 -22.31 0.34 -22.79
C VAL A 388 -23.09 -0.56 -23.73
N ILE A 389 -23.22 -1.83 -23.35
CA ILE A 389 -24.03 -2.83 -24.03
C ILE A 389 -25.22 -3.13 -23.14
N TYR A 390 -26.44 -2.97 -23.66
CA TYR A 390 -27.67 -3.24 -22.92
C TYR A 390 -28.66 -4.03 -23.77
N VAL A 391 -29.57 -4.71 -23.08
CA VAL A 391 -30.61 -5.54 -23.69
C VAL A 391 -31.97 -4.91 -23.40
N LEU A 392 -32.78 -4.75 -24.44
CA LEU A 392 -34.19 -4.36 -24.34
C LEU A 392 -35.08 -5.61 -24.46
N PRO A 393 -36.05 -5.81 -23.56
CA PRO A 393 -36.99 -6.93 -23.61
C PRO A 393 -38.16 -6.75 -24.59
#